data_AF-A0A2G5UWV4-F1
#
_entry.id   AF-A0A2G5UWV4-F1
#
_cell.length_a   1.000
_cell.length_b   1.000
_cell.length_c   1.000
_cell.angle_alpha   90.00
_cell.angle_beta   90.00
_cell.angle_gamma   90.00
#
_symmetry.space_group_name_H-M   'P 1'
#
loop_
_entity.id
_entity.type
_entity.pdbx_description
1 polymer ?
#
loop_
_entity_poly.entity_id
_entity_poly.type
_entity_poly.pdbx_seq_one_letter_code
_entity_poly.pdbx_strand_id
1 'polypeptide(L)'
;MEETWRNPAATDEKHANQRAYVTCNYDMDQPSNWLFSHFIEVQSARRIYVELLFNIRDCLGFTDPKSCKETFTVFLKQLKTSHPGSARIEREQFAKDMKNWQNIGRMARSNSNTTTETIGFEIEPDTKMIRIAFEEQGICLSLLNVKVSFLSLKMTQKS
;
A
#
# COMPACT_ATOMS: atom_id res chain seq x y z
N MET A 1 13.55 -7.47 1.94
CA MET A 1 12.49 -7.26 2.95
C MET A 1 11.22 -7.93 2.45
N GLU A 2 11.19 -9.25 2.49
CA GLU A 2 9.97 -10.04 2.37
C GLU A 2 10.09 -11.12 3.44
N GLU A 3 9.08 -11.24 4.30
CA GLU A 3 9.01 -12.28 5.32
C GLU A 3 7.72 -13.07 5.16
N THR A 4 7.73 -14.33 5.56
CA THR A 4 6.52 -15.16 5.56
C THR A 4 5.79 -14.99 6.88
N TRP A 5 4.51 -14.66 6.85
CA TRP A 5 3.65 -14.57 8.03
C TRP A 5 2.47 -15.53 7.90
N ARG A 6 2.02 -16.11 9.02
CA ARG A 6 0.84 -16.98 9.04
C ARG A 6 -0.41 -16.16 9.32
N ASN A 7 -1.33 -16.10 8.36
CA ASN A 7 -2.63 -15.47 8.52
C ASN A 7 -3.50 -16.27 9.50
N PRO A 8 -3.83 -15.74 10.69
CA PRO A 8 -4.63 -16.45 11.68
C PRO A 8 -6.09 -16.63 11.24
N ALA A 9 -6.56 -15.87 10.26
CA ALA A 9 -7.91 -15.99 9.69
C ALA A 9 -8.00 -16.99 8.53
N ALA A 10 -6.90 -17.62 8.12
CA ALA A 10 -6.90 -18.58 7.03
C ALA A 10 -7.61 -19.88 7.44
N THR A 11 -8.63 -20.26 6.66
CA THR A 11 -9.36 -21.53 6.82
C THR A 11 -8.73 -22.68 6.03
N ASP A 12 -7.91 -22.36 5.03
CA ASP A 12 -7.15 -23.32 4.23
C ASP A 12 -5.66 -23.26 4.59
N GLU A 13 -5.11 -24.37 5.11
CA GLU A 13 -3.71 -24.48 5.50
C GLU A 13 -2.73 -24.21 4.36
N LYS A 14 -3.12 -24.50 3.10
CA LYS A 14 -2.27 -24.21 1.94
C LYS A 14 -2.07 -22.73 1.69
N HIS A 15 -3.02 -21.89 2.12
CA HIS A 15 -3.00 -20.45 1.94
C HIS A 15 -2.78 -19.69 3.26
N ALA A 16 -2.48 -20.41 4.34
CA ALA A 16 -2.23 -19.82 5.64
C ALA A 16 -0.96 -18.98 5.69
N ASN A 17 0.05 -19.32 4.89
CA ASN A 17 1.29 -18.56 4.81
C ASN A 17 1.23 -17.52 3.69
N GLN A 18 1.46 -16.27 4.05
CA GLN A 18 1.42 -15.12 3.14
C GLN A 18 2.73 -14.34 3.23
N ARG A 19 3.08 -13.61 2.16
CA ARG A 19 4.25 -12.73 2.17
C ARG A 19 3.87 -11.39 2.78
N ALA A 20 4.69 -10.90 3.71
CA ALA A 20 4.62 -9.57 4.28
C ALA A 20 5.82 -8.74 3.82
N TYR A 21 5.59 -7.44 3.63
CA TYR A 21 6.67 -6.47 3.57
C TYR A 21 7.00 -6.01 4.98
N VAL A 22 8.26 -6.13 5.39
CA VAL A 22 8.72 -5.79 6.75
C VAL A 22 9.91 -4.86 6.66
N THR A 23 9.90 -3.76 7.41
CA THR A 23 11.01 -2.80 7.50
C THR A 23 11.16 -2.34 8.95
N CYS A 24 12.38 -2.06 9.40
CA CYS A 24 12.64 -1.55 10.74
C CYS A 24 13.90 -0.68 10.76
N ASN A 25 13.72 0.58 10.40
CA ASN A 25 14.78 1.54 10.14
C ASN A 25 14.76 2.71 11.14
N TYR A 26 14.46 2.42 12.41
CA TYR A 26 14.20 3.41 13.47
C TYR A 26 15.47 4.18 13.91
N ASP A 27 16.64 3.60 13.68
CA ASP A 27 17.97 4.06 14.09
C ASP A 27 18.75 4.77 12.98
N MET A 28 18.18 4.83 11.77
CA MET A 28 18.78 5.55 10.63
C MET A 28 18.43 7.05 10.64
N ASP A 29 19.32 7.84 10.06
CA ASP A 29 19.13 9.28 9.87
C ASP A 29 18.30 9.55 8.61
N GLN A 30 17.08 10.07 8.79
CA GLN A 30 16.13 10.45 7.74
C GLN A 30 15.97 9.41 6.61
N PRO A 31 15.72 8.12 6.93
CA PRO A 31 15.48 7.12 5.89
C PRO A 31 14.22 7.46 5.07
N SER A 32 14.18 7.00 3.83
CA SER A 32 12.98 7.07 2.97
C SER A 32 12.94 5.81 2.11
N ASN A 33 12.04 4.89 2.47
CA ASN A 33 11.85 3.65 1.72
C ASN A 33 10.49 3.64 1.06
N TRP A 34 10.47 3.12 -0.16
CA TRP A 34 9.30 3.10 -1.02
C TRP A 34 9.00 1.68 -1.42
N LEU A 35 7.75 1.25 -1.18
CA LEU A 35 7.19 0.01 -1.69
C LEU A 35 6.14 0.34 -2.75
N PHE A 36 6.14 -0.41 -3.84
CA PHE A 36 5.20 -0.20 -4.94
C PHE A 36 4.44 -1.48 -5.27
N SER A 37 3.14 -1.37 -5.45
CA SER A 37 2.35 -2.46 -6.00
C SER A 37 2.68 -2.69 -7.48
N HIS A 38 2.21 -3.81 -8.01
CA HIS A 38 1.98 -3.96 -9.45
C HIS A 38 0.89 -2.99 -9.93
N PHE A 39 0.77 -2.85 -11.24
CA PHE A 39 -0.37 -2.13 -11.83
C PHE A 39 -1.64 -2.98 -11.66
N ILE A 40 -2.74 -2.31 -11.32
CA ILE A 40 -4.04 -2.93 -11.05
C ILE A 40 -5.06 -2.35 -12.03
N GLU A 41 -5.73 -3.21 -12.79
CA GLU A 41 -6.81 -2.78 -13.70
C GLU A 41 -8.08 -2.47 -12.91
N VAL A 42 -8.71 -1.32 -13.17
CA VAL A 42 -9.89 -0.84 -12.42
C VAL A 42 -11.18 -0.83 -13.25
N GLN A 43 -11.13 -1.30 -14.50
CA GLN A 43 -12.28 -1.41 -15.42
C GLN A 43 -13.09 -0.09 -15.47
N SER A 44 -14.40 -0.14 -15.22
CA SER A 44 -15.33 1.01 -15.19
C SER A 44 -15.58 1.54 -13.77
N ALA A 45 -14.73 1.19 -12.80
CA ALA A 45 -14.90 1.66 -11.43
C ALA A 45 -14.74 3.18 -11.34
N ARG A 46 -15.55 3.81 -10.48
CA ARG A 46 -15.41 5.23 -10.11
C ARG A 46 -14.83 5.42 -8.71
N ARG A 47 -14.78 4.34 -7.94
CA ARG A 47 -14.30 4.33 -6.56
C ARG A 47 -13.62 3.01 -6.27
N ILE A 48 -12.50 3.10 -5.58
CA ILE A 48 -11.74 1.96 -5.08
C ILE A 48 -11.70 2.01 -3.56
N TYR A 49 -11.45 0.86 -2.95
CA TYR A 49 -11.21 0.69 -1.53
C TYR A 49 -9.90 -0.06 -1.34
N VAL A 50 -8.97 0.54 -0.63
CA VAL A 50 -7.68 -0.03 -0.27
C VAL A 50 -7.72 -0.39 1.21
N GLU A 51 -7.89 -1.66 1.50
CA GLU A 51 -7.84 -2.22 2.85
C GLU A 51 -6.42 -2.68 3.16
N LEU A 52 -5.88 -2.19 4.28
CA LEU A 52 -4.52 -2.43 4.73
C LEU A 52 -4.57 -3.16 6.06
N LEU A 53 -3.90 -4.31 6.14
CA LEU A 53 -3.62 -5.00 7.40
C LEU A 53 -2.14 -4.84 7.72
N PHE A 54 -1.82 -4.23 8.85
CA PHE A 54 -0.44 -3.94 9.23
C PHE A 54 -0.23 -3.91 10.75
N ASN A 55 1.02 -3.90 11.18
CA ASN A 55 1.40 -3.56 12.55
C ASN A 55 2.61 -2.62 12.55
N ILE A 56 2.68 -1.75 13.56
CA ILE A 56 3.76 -0.78 13.76
C ILE A 56 4.23 -0.88 15.21
N ARG A 57 5.54 -0.95 15.42
CA ARG A 57 6.13 -0.90 16.76
C ARG A 57 6.24 0.55 17.23
N ASP A 58 5.93 0.74 18.52
CA ASP A 58 5.99 2.03 19.21
C ASP A 58 7.44 2.54 19.29
N CYS A 59 7.64 3.82 18.99
CA CYS A 59 8.95 4.44 19.07
C CYS A 59 9.48 4.50 20.50
N LEU A 60 8.59 4.61 21.50
CA LEU A 60 8.97 4.57 22.93
C LEU A 60 9.55 3.21 23.33
N GLY A 61 9.32 2.17 22.53
CA GLY A 61 9.85 0.83 22.75
C GLY A 61 11.28 0.61 22.25
N PHE A 62 11.97 1.64 21.75
CA PHE A 62 13.35 1.56 21.28
C PHE A 62 14.31 2.35 22.15
N THR A 63 15.52 1.84 22.32
CA THR A 63 16.65 2.56 22.89
C THR A 63 17.34 3.35 21.77
N ASP A 64 17.64 4.62 22.02
CA ASP A 64 18.30 5.56 21.10
C ASP A 64 17.69 5.66 19.68
N PRO A 65 16.36 5.87 19.54
CA PRO A 65 15.77 6.12 18.22
C PRO A 65 16.28 7.43 17.63
N LYS A 66 16.63 7.44 16.35
CA LYS A 66 17.07 8.66 15.65
C LYS A 66 15.93 9.35 14.92
N SER A 67 15.41 8.68 13.89
CA SER A 67 14.34 9.21 13.02
C SER A 67 13.06 8.41 13.13
N CYS A 68 12.84 7.74 14.27
CA CYS A 68 11.70 6.83 14.43
C CYS A 68 10.36 7.54 14.16
N LYS A 69 9.53 6.90 13.34
CA LYS A 69 8.16 7.31 13.02
C LYS A 69 7.19 6.17 13.31
N GLU A 70 5.94 6.52 13.56
CA GLU A 70 4.86 5.57 13.86
C GLU A 70 3.75 5.63 12.80
N THR A 71 4.05 6.24 11.66
CA THR A 71 3.11 6.40 10.55
C THR A 71 3.80 6.18 9.21
N PHE A 72 3.05 5.68 8.22
CA PHE A 72 3.49 5.59 6.83
C PHE A 72 2.43 6.23 5.91
N THR A 73 2.85 6.66 4.72
CA THR A 73 1.97 7.34 3.77
C THR A 73 1.61 6.42 2.62
N VAL A 74 0.37 6.48 2.17
CA VAL A 74 -0.16 5.71 1.04
C VAL A 74 -0.42 6.67 -0.11
N PHE A 75 0.10 6.32 -1.28
CA PHE A 75 -0.08 7.09 -2.51
C PHE A 75 -0.78 6.27 -3.59
N LEU A 76 -1.52 6.96 -4.44
CA LEU A 76 -2.17 6.39 -5.62
C LEU A 76 -1.72 7.12 -6.88
N LYS A 77 -1.41 6.37 -7.93
CA LYS A 77 -1.24 6.88 -9.29
C LYS A 77 -2.34 6.31 -10.18
N GLN A 78 -2.99 7.19 -10.93
CA GLN A 78 -4.00 6.84 -11.92
C GLN A 78 -3.37 6.86 -13.33
N LEU A 79 -3.71 5.89 -14.18
CA LEU A 79 -3.23 5.80 -15.55
C LEU A 79 -4.39 5.60 -16.51
N LYS A 80 -4.43 6.44 -17.56
CA LYS A 80 -5.43 6.40 -18.65
C LYS A 80 -5.10 5.37 -19.73
N THR A 81 -3.99 4.63 -19.56
CA THR A 81 -3.53 3.57 -20.48
C THR A 81 -3.66 2.19 -19.85
N SER A 82 -4.04 1.19 -20.65
CA SER A 82 -4.04 -0.24 -20.26
C SER A 82 -2.66 -0.89 -20.39
N HIS A 83 -1.68 -0.18 -20.95
CA HIS A 83 -0.32 -0.69 -21.18
C HIS A 83 0.69 0.20 -20.43
N PRO A 84 0.81 0.05 -19.10
CA PRO A 84 1.59 0.97 -18.27
C PRO A 84 3.11 0.76 -18.35
N GLY A 85 3.61 -0.04 -19.29
CA GLY A 85 5.03 -0.36 -19.43
C GLY A 85 5.56 -1.24 -18.30
N SER A 86 6.85 -1.11 -17.99
CA SER A 86 7.49 -1.89 -16.93
C SER A 86 7.00 -1.46 -15.54
N ALA A 87 6.72 -2.44 -14.69
CA ALA A 87 6.48 -2.20 -13.27
C ALA A 87 7.76 -1.79 -12.52
N ARG A 88 8.95 -1.97 -13.10
CA ARG A 88 10.20 -1.56 -12.46
C ARG A 88 10.24 -0.03 -12.35
N ILE A 89 10.45 0.45 -11.13
CA ILE A 89 10.62 1.88 -10.87
C ILE A 89 12.10 2.18 -10.78
N GLU A 90 12.56 3.08 -11.66
CA GLU A 90 13.89 3.65 -11.57
C GLU A 90 13.83 4.92 -10.73
N ARG A 91 14.78 5.08 -9.80
CA ARG A 91 14.75 6.15 -8.79
C ARG A 91 14.63 7.56 -9.40
N GLU A 92 15.37 7.80 -10.48
CA GLU A 92 15.36 9.09 -11.20
C GLU A 92 14.02 9.35 -11.90
N GLN A 93 13.41 8.29 -12.45
CA GLN A 93 12.11 8.37 -13.09
C GLN A 93 11.00 8.60 -12.04
N PHE A 94 11.11 7.96 -10.87
CA PHE A 94 10.20 8.15 -9.75
C PHE A 94 10.17 9.60 -9.25
N ALA A 95 11.34 10.20 -9.02
CA ALA A 95 11.43 11.57 -8.54
C ALA A 95 10.74 12.57 -9.49
N LYS A 96 10.91 12.39 -10.80
CA LYS A 96 10.23 13.21 -11.84
C LYS A 96 8.73 12.96 -11.91
N ASP A 97 8.32 11.73 -11.62
CA ASP A 97 6.93 11.27 -11.68
C ASP A 97 6.14 11.56 -10.40
N MET A 98 6.80 11.93 -9.30
CA MET A 98 6.18 12.12 -7.98
C MET A 98 4.97 13.06 -8.00
N LYS A 99 4.98 14.08 -8.87
CA LYS A 99 3.84 15.00 -9.08
C LYS A 99 2.54 14.32 -9.55
N ASN A 100 2.63 13.12 -10.11
CA ASN A 100 1.50 12.33 -10.60
C ASN A 100 0.97 11.35 -9.55
N TRP A 101 1.58 11.30 -8.36
CA TRP A 101 1.15 10.48 -7.24
C TRP A 101 0.34 11.34 -6.27
N GLN A 102 -0.85 10.86 -5.93
CA GLN A 102 -1.75 11.51 -4.99
C GLN A 102 -1.61 10.86 -3.61
N ASN A 103 -1.41 11.64 -2.56
CA ASN A 103 -1.48 11.14 -1.19
C ASN A 103 -2.95 10.82 -0.86
N ILE A 104 -3.24 9.55 -0.60
CA ILE A 104 -4.60 9.09 -0.30
C ILE A 104 -4.80 8.77 1.18
N GLY A 105 -3.75 8.81 1.99
CA GLY A 105 -3.85 8.58 3.43
C GLY A 105 -2.51 8.48 4.13
N ARG A 106 -2.52 8.78 5.44
CA ARG A 106 -1.43 8.50 6.37
C ARG A 106 -1.93 7.54 7.42
N MET A 107 -1.30 6.37 7.50
CA MET A 107 -1.73 5.27 8.37
C MET A 107 -0.95 5.29 9.67
N ALA A 108 -1.64 5.00 10.77
CA ALA A 108 -1.08 4.88 12.11
C ALA A 108 -1.62 3.61 12.76
N ARG A 109 -0.91 3.10 13.76
CA ARG A 109 -1.37 1.97 14.59
C ARG A 109 -2.63 2.37 15.38
N SER A 110 -3.55 1.43 15.54
CA SER A 110 -4.65 1.46 16.53
C SER A 110 -4.23 0.79 17.86
N ASN A 111 -5.11 0.74 18.87
CA ASN A 111 -4.78 0.11 20.16
C ASN A 111 -4.61 -1.42 20.11
N SER A 112 -4.72 -2.04 18.94
CA SER A 112 -4.54 -3.47 18.70
C SER A 112 -3.11 -3.79 18.21
N ASN A 113 -2.66 -5.03 18.44
CA ASN A 113 -1.39 -5.54 17.91
C ASN A 113 -1.34 -5.48 16.37
N THR A 114 -2.49 -5.65 15.72
CA THR A 114 -2.66 -5.49 14.27
C THR A 114 -3.75 -4.46 14.00
N THR A 115 -3.55 -3.65 12.97
CA THR A 115 -4.48 -2.60 12.57
C THR A 115 -4.99 -2.89 11.17
N THR A 116 -6.30 -2.80 11.00
CA THR A 116 -6.98 -2.86 9.70
C THR A 116 -7.57 -1.49 9.40
N GLU A 117 -7.13 -0.86 8.32
CA GLU A 117 -7.65 0.43 7.86
C GLU A 117 -8.11 0.35 6.40
N THR A 118 -9.21 1.02 6.07
CA THR A 118 -9.73 1.06 4.70
C THR A 118 -9.80 2.48 4.17
N ILE A 119 -9.09 2.74 3.08
CA ILE A 119 -9.10 4.02 2.37
C ILE A 119 -10.04 3.92 1.18
N GLY A 120 -11.13 4.69 1.18
CA GLY A 120 -12.00 4.86 0.01
C GLY A 120 -11.53 6.03 -0.85
N PHE A 121 -11.31 5.82 -2.14
CA PHE A 121 -10.80 6.85 -3.05
C PHE A 121 -11.56 6.88 -4.38
N GLU A 122 -11.93 8.08 -4.84
CA GLU A 122 -12.61 8.29 -6.13
C GLU A 122 -11.58 8.44 -7.25
N ILE A 123 -11.79 7.71 -8.34
CA ILE A 123 -10.88 7.71 -9.50
C ILE A 123 -11.54 8.37 -10.71
N GLU A 124 -10.72 8.96 -11.58
CA GLU A 124 -11.20 9.62 -12.79
C GLU A 124 -11.92 8.62 -13.71
N PRO A 125 -13.02 9.02 -14.38
CA PRO A 125 -13.80 8.11 -15.23
C PRO A 125 -13.04 7.42 -16.37
N ASP A 126 -11.92 7.98 -16.82
CA ASP A 126 -11.06 7.45 -17.87
C ASP A 126 -9.82 6.71 -17.34
N THR A 127 -9.75 6.48 -16.02
CA THR A 127 -8.71 5.66 -15.40
C THR A 127 -8.88 4.21 -15.81
N LYS A 128 -7.83 3.62 -16.38
CA LYS A 128 -7.80 2.22 -16.79
C LYS A 128 -7.02 1.35 -15.81
N MET A 129 -5.89 1.88 -15.34
CA MET A 129 -5.01 1.22 -14.38
C MET A 129 -4.72 2.15 -13.21
N ILE A 130 -4.50 1.57 -12.03
CA ILE A 130 -3.95 2.26 -10.88
C ILE A 130 -2.66 1.61 -10.42
N ARG A 131 -1.90 2.35 -9.62
CA ARG A 131 -0.75 1.82 -8.88
C ARG A 131 -0.73 2.43 -7.49
N ILE A 132 -0.39 1.63 -6.48
CA ILE A 132 -0.31 2.07 -5.09
C ILE A 132 1.16 2.09 -4.67
N ALA A 133 1.55 3.11 -3.92
CA ALA A 133 2.86 3.20 -3.30
C ALA A 133 2.73 3.45 -1.80
N PHE A 134 3.71 2.98 -1.05
CA PHE A 134 3.83 3.16 0.38
C PHE A 134 5.17 3.82 0.65
N GLU A 135 5.15 4.97 1.31
CA GLU A 135 6.36 5.63 1.79
C GLU A 135 6.47 5.47 3.30
N GLU A 136 7.64 5.01 3.73
CA GLU A 136 8.02 5.03 5.13
C GLU A 136 9.33 5.78 5.34
N GLN A 137 9.44 6.43 6.49
CA GLN A 137 10.55 7.31 6.82
C GLN A 137 11.11 7.01 8.21
N GLY A 138 11.44 5.74 8.46
CA GLY A 138 12.07 5.31 9.71
C GLY A 138 11.10 4.65 10.66
N ILE A 139 10.27 3.76 10.12
CA ILE A 139 9.28 3.00 10.88
C ILE A 139 9.75 1.56 11.10
N CYS A 140 9.23 0.92 12.14
CA CYS A 140 9.22 -0.53 12.26
C CYS A 140 7.82 -1.07 11.94
N LEU A 141 7.63 -1.46 10.68
CA LEU A 141 6.36 -1.80 10.05
C LEU A 141 6.39 -3.23 9.50
N SER A 142 5.32 -3.99 9.73
CA SER A 142 4.98 -5.12 8.87
C SER A 142 3.66 -4.81 8.16
N LEU A 143 3.71 -4.70 6.84
CA LEU A 143 2.54 -4.63 5.99
C LEU A 143 2.16 -6.06 5.59
N LEU A 144 1.13 -6.58 6.25
CA LEU A 144 0.76 -7.99 6.23
C LEU A 144 -0.16 -8.34 5.06
N ASN A 145 -1.08 -7.44 4.71
CA ASN A 145 -1.96 -7.61 3.56
C ASN A 145 -2.39 -6.26 2.97
N VAL A 146 -2.54 -6.23 1.65
CA VAL A 146 -3.11 -5.12 0.90
C VAL A 146 -4.19 -5.68 0.00
N LYS A 147 -5.45 -5.30 0.26
CA LYS A 147 -6.59 -5.72 -0.54
C LYS A 147 -7.19 -4.52 -1.23
N VAL A 148 -7.26 -4.60 -2.55
CA VAL A 148 -7.92 -3.59 -3.39
C VAL A 148 -9.24 -4.16 -3.87
N SER A 149 -10.32 -3.40 -3.67
CA SER A 149 -11.66 -3.78 -4.12
C SER A 149 -12.37 -2.59 -4.76
N PHE A 150 -13.23 -2.87 -5.73
CA PHE A 150 -14.01 -1.87 -6.44
C PHE A 150 -15.25 -2.50 -7.05
N LEU A 151 -16.28 -1.69 -7.27
CA LEU A 151 -17.48 -2.11 -7.96
C LEU A 151 -17.36 -1.80 -9.45
N SER A 152 -17.46 -2.83 -10.28
CA SER A 152 -17.58 -2.71 -11.73
C SER A 152 -19.07 -2.74 -12.10
N LEU A 153 -19.55 -1.67 -12.73
CA LEU A 153 -20.90 -1.66 -13.30
C LEU A 153 -20.86 -2.45 -14.61
N LYS A 154 -21.43 -3.66 -14.61
CA LYS A 154 -21.71 -4.37 -15.85
C LYS A 154 -22.94 -3.75 -16.51
N MET A 155 -22.76 -3.10 -17.66
CA MET A 155 -23.90 -2.68 -18.48
C MET A 155 -24.53 -3.94 -19.09
N THR A 156 -25.71 -4.34 -18.61
CA THR A 156 -26.50 -5.39 -19.23
C THR A 156 -27.14 -4.83 -20.49
N GLN A 157 -26.69 -5.28 -21.66
CA GLN A 157 -27.34 -4.97 -22.93
C GLN A 157 -28.69 -5.72 -22.94
N LYS A 158 -29.80 -4.99 -22.82
CA LYS A 158 -31.12 -5.58 -23.06
C LYS A 158 -31.24 -5.84 -24.57
N SER A 159 -31.37 -7.11 -24.94
CA SER A 159 -31.78 -7.54 -26.28
C SER A 159 -33.22 -7.18 -26.55
#